data_AF-A0A536S355-F1
#
_entry.id   AF-A0A536S355-F1
#
_cell.length_a   1.000
_cell.length_b   1.000
_cell.length_c   1.000
_cell.angle_alpha   90.00
_cell.angle_beta   90.00
_cell.angle_gamma   90.00
#
_symmetry.space_group_name_H-M   'P 1'
#
loop_
_entity.id
_entity.type
_entity.pdbx_description
1 polymer ?
#
loop_
_entity_poly.entity_id
_entity_poly.type
_entity_poly.pdbx_seq_one_letter_code
_entity_poly.pdbx_strand_id
1 'polypeptide(L)'
;MASVKGMLTQSFDRAERGRLAGLFGSVGLLHIAGWGLLLAYAANHPGFIWLGGVAYMLGLRHAFDADHIAAIDNTTRKLLQSGKKPLGVGFFFSLGHSTVVFLIAVALGLAVRWIVQGVVADSGELRSIGGAIGTVVSGGFLVLIGILNLLVLLDIIRVYRGMRRGDYDSAALERELTAGGLMTRLFGRLFRVIEHSWQMYPIGFLFGLG
;
A
#
# COMPACT_ATOMS: atom_id res chain seq x y z
N MET A 1 31.31 -26.21 10.41
CA MET A 1 30.52 -25.04 9.98
C MET A 1 29.28 -25.56 9.27
N ALA A 2 28.08 -25.36 9.84
CA ALA A 2 26.86 -25.74 9.15
C ALA A 2 26.69 -24.85 7.90
N SER A 3 26.47 -25.45 6.73
CA SER A 3 26.17 -24.70 5.51
C SER A 3 24.91 -23.86 5.71
N VAL A 4 24.88 -22.63 5.20
CA VAL A 4 23.67 -21.76 5.19
C VAL A 4 22.45 -22.51 4.66
N LYS A 5 22.67 -23.43 3.71
CA LYS A 5 21.66 -24.32 3.16
C LYS A 5 21.10 -25.28 4.22
N GLY A 6 21.97 -25.82 5.08
CA GLY A 6 21.64 -26.71 6.20
C GLY A 6 20.81 -26.02 7.29
N MET A 7 21.17 -24.79 7.66
CA MET A 7 20.40 -23.98 8.62
C MET A 7 18.99 -23.64 8.09
N LEU A 8 18.86 -23.27 6.81
CA LEU A 8 17.56 -23.00 6.20
C LEU A 8 16.69 -24.25 6.10
N THR A 9 17.28 -25.43 5.85
CA THR A 9 16.55 -26.70 5.79
C THR A 9 16.15 -27.25 7.15
N GLN A 10 16.81 -26.87 8.24
CA GLN A 10 16.46 -27.30 9.60
C GLN A 10 15.48 -26.36 10.30
N SER A 11 15.26 -25.15 9.77
CA SER A 11 14.39 -24.14 10.40
C SER A 11 12.92 -24.27 10.01
N PHE A 12 12.61 -24.91 8.87
CA PHE A 12 11.25 -24.99 8.35
C PHE A 12 10.80 -26.42 8.08
N ASP A 13 9.62 -26.77 8.58
CA ASP A 13 8.98 -28.07 8.33
C ASP A 13 8.54 -28.20 6.86
N ARG A 14 8.35 -29.43 6.35
CA ARG A 14 7.89 -29.68 4.96
C ARG A 14 6.60 -28.95 4.63
N ALA A 15 5.66 -28.90 5.58
CA ALA A 15 4.41 -28.17 5.42
C ALA A 15 4.64 -26.65 5.27
N GLU A 16 5.63 -26.09 5.96
CA GLU A 16 5.97 -24.67 5.89
C GLU A 16 6.65 -24.31 4.60
N ARG A 17 7.54 -25.18 4.11
CA ARG A 17 8.15 -25.03 2.78
C ARG A 17 7.10 -25.03 1.68
N GLY A 18 6.09 -25.90 1.78
CA GLY A 18 4.95 -25.91 0.85
C GLY A 18 4.15 -24.61 0.89
N ARG A 19 3.85 -24.09 2.09
CA ARG A 19 3.18 -22.79 2.25
C ARG A 19 4.00 -21.63 1.68
N LEU A 20 5.29 -21.57 2.00
CA LEU A 20 6.20 -20.55 1.47
C LEU A 20 6.28 -20.62 -0.05
N ALA A 21 6.39 -21.82 -0.63
CA ALA A 21 6.37 -22.02 -2.06
C ALA A 21 5.05 -21.52 -2.69
N GLY A 22 3.91 -21.78 -2.05
CA GLY A 22 2.62 -21.24 -2.48
C GLY A 22 2.55 -19.71 -2.44
N LEU A 23 3.06 -19.09 -1.37
CA LEU A 23 3.11 -17.63 -1.22
C LEU A 23 4.01 -17.00 -2.30
N PHE A 24 5.27 -17.41 -2.40
CA PHE A 24 6.19 -16.89 -3.41
C PHE A 24 5.74 -17.22 -4.83
N GLY A 25 5.16 -18.41 -5.05
CA GLY A 25 4.57 -18.80 -6.32
C GLY A 25 3.43 -17.87 -6.74
N SER A 26 2.53 -17.53 -5.82
CA SER A 26 1.45 -16.58 -6.08
C SER A 26 1.97 -15.18 -6.42
N VAL A 27 3.01 -14.70 -5.72
CA VAL A 27 3.66 -13.41 -6.03
C VAL A 27 4.27 -13.44 -7.43
N GLY A 28 4.98 -14.51 -7.78
CA GLY A 28 5.57 -14.68 -9.11
C GLY A 28 4.51 -14.72 -10.20
N LEU A 29 3.41 -15.45 -10.00
CA LEU A 29 2.29 -15.50 -10.93
C LEU A 29 1.65 -14.13 -11.14
N LEU A 30 1.45 -13.35 -10.08
CA LEU A 30 0.92 -11.98 -10.18
C LEU A 30 1.87 -11.06 -10.96
N HIS A 31 3.18 -11.19 -10.80
CA HIS A 31 4.16 -10.42 -11.57
C HIS A 31 4.13 -10.80 -13.05
N ILE A 32 4.10 -12.09 -13.37
CA ILE A 32 4.01 -12.59 -14.74
C ILE A 32 2.71 -12.10 -15.39
N ALA A 33 1.58 -12.17 -14.66
CA ALA A 33 0.30 -11.67 -15.15
C ALA A 33 0.33 -10.15 -15.38
N GLY A 34 0.84 -9.37 -14.43
CA GLY A 34 0.91 -7.91 -14.52
C GLY A 34 1.80 -7.43 -15.67
N TRP A 35 3.03 -7.94 -15.76
CA TRP A 35 3.94 -7.62 -16.86
C TRP A 35 3.46 -8.19 -18.19
N GLY A 36 2.86 -9.38 -18.20
CA GLY A 36 2.28 -9.98 -19.39
C GLY A 36 1.15 -9.13 -19.97
N LEU A 37 0.22 -8.66 -19.13
CA LEU A 37 -0.84 -7.74 -19.54
C LEU A 37 -0.29 -6.41 -20.06
N LEU A 38 0.72 -5.85 -19.36
CA LEU A 38 1.37 -4.61 -19.79
C LEU A 38 2.01 -4.77 -21.18
N LEU A 39 2.80 -5.83 -21.40
CA LEU A 39 3.48 -6.08 -22.66
C LEU A 39 2.49 -6.39 -23.80
N ALA A 40 1.44 -7.18 -23.53
CA ALA A 40 0.39 -7.45 -24.50
C ALA A 40 -0.33 -6.18 -24.96
N TYR A 41 -0.61 -5.26 -24.03
CA TYR A 41 -1.22 -3.98 -24.36
C TYR A 41 -0.23 -3.03 -25.06
N ALA A 42 1.01 -2.99 -24.57
CA ALA A 42 2.09 -2.17 -25.11
C ALA A 42 2.51 -2.56 -26.53
N ALA A 43 2.26 -3.81 -26.96
CA ALA A 43 2.50 -4.24 -28.33
C ALA A 43 1.78 -3.35 -29.35
N ASN A 44 0.60 -2.84 -29.00
CA ASN A 44 -0.16 -1.89 -29.83
C ASN A 44 0.03 -0.42 -29.39
N HIS A 45 0.54 -0.17 -28.18
CA HIS A 45 0.72 1.17 -27.62
C HIS A 45 2.07 1.30 -26.89
N PRO A 46 3.19 1.45 -27.62
CA PRO A 46 4.55 1.34 -27.05
C PRO A 46 4.85 2.30 -25.90
N GLY A 47 4.20 3.48 -25.87
CA GLY A 47 4.36 4.47 -24.81
C GLY A 47 3.96 3.97 -23.40
N PHE A 48 3.12 2.94 -23.31
CA PHE A 48 2.71 2.37 -22.03
C PHE A 48 3.80 1.58 -21.32
N ILE A 49 4.85 1.12 -22.01
CA ILE A 49 5.98 0.44 -21.35
C ILE A 49 6.64 1.37 -20.33
N TRP A 50 6.85 2.64 -20.70
CA TRP A 50 7.46 3.63 -19.82
C TRP A 50 6.54 4.02 -18.66
N LEU A 51 5.26 4.26 -18.95
CA LEU A 51 4.27 4.58 -17.91
C LEU A 51 4.12 3.42 -16.92
N GLY A 52 4.04 2.18 -17.42
CA GLY A 52 4.00 0.98 -16.61
C GLY A 52 5.28 0.77 -15.79
N GLY A 53 6.45 1.02 -16.39
CA GLY A 53 7.74 0.96 -15.70
C GLY A 53 7.86 1.99 -14.56
N VAL A 54 7.42 3.23 -14.77
CA VAL A 54 7.38 4.26 -13.73
C VAL A 54 6.39 3.88 -12.63
N ALA A 55 5.19 3.42 -12.98
CA ALA A 55 4.21 2.95 -12.01
C ALA A 55 4.75 1.78 -11.16
N TYR A 56 5.46 0.84 -11.79
CA TYR A 56 6.09 -0.28 -11.10
C TYR A 56 7.19 0.19 -10.13
N MET A 57 8.05 1.13 -10.54
CA MET A 57 9.11 1.67 -9.68
C MET A 57 8.56 2.50 -8.51
N LEU A 58 7.52 3.31 -8.76
CA LEU A 58 6.85 4.06 -7.70
C LEU A 58 6.15 3.11 -6.72
N GLY A 59 5.49 2.05 -7.21
CA GLY A 59 4.88 1.02 -6.37
C GLY A 59 5.91 0.26 -5.54
N LEU A 60 7.06 -0.10 -6.13
CA LEU A 60 8.17 -0.70 -5.39
C LEU A 60 8.68 0.23 -4.29
N ARG A 61 8.89 1.52 -4.59
CA ARG A 61 9.32 2.52 -3.61
C ARG A 61 8.31 2.63 -2.46
N HIS A 62 7.03 2.76 -2.77
CA HIS A 62 5.93 2.85 -1.80
C HIS A 62 5.90 1.66 -0.85
N ALA A 63 6.20 0.45 -1.34
CA ALA A 63 6.25 -0.75 -0.51
C ALA A 63 7.36 -0.71 0.58
N PHE A 64 8.35 0.17 0.44
CA PHE A 64 9.43 0.35 1.42
C PHE A 64 9.17 1.49 2.43
N ASP A 65 7.98 2.08 2.43
CA ASP A 65 7.64 3.12 3.39
C ASP A 65 7.65 2.56 4.83
N ALA A 66 8.09 3.41 5.76
CA ALA A 66 8.44 3.00 7.13
C ALA A 66 7.23 2.47 7.91
N ASP A 67 6.04 2.95 7.60
CA ASP A 67 4.76 2.55 8.18
C ASP A 67 4.36 1.11 7.79
N HIS A 68 4.55 0.73 6.53
CA HIS A 68 4.32 -0.63 6.02
C HIS A 68 5.28 -1.61 6.70
N ILE A 69 6.56 -1.26 6.75
CA ILE A 69 7.59 -2.08 7.42
C ILE A 69 7.28 -2.20 8.90
N ALA A 70 6.94 -1.11 9.59
CA ALA A 70 6.61 -1.12 11.01
C ALA A 70 5.36 -1.97 11.32
N ALA A 71 4.32 -1.92 10.48
CA ALA A 71 3.11 -2.72 10.67
C ALA A 71 3.38 -4.23 10.53
N ILE A 72 4.17 -4.62 9.52
CA ILE A 72 4.58 -6.02 9.30
C ILE A 72 5.49 -6.49 10.44
N ASP A 73 6.48 -5.70 10.83
CA ASP A 73 7.44 -6.05 11.90
C ASP A 73 6.73 -6.21 13.25
N ASN A 74 5.90 -5.23 13.65
CA ASN A 74 5.15 -5.29 14.91
C ASN A 74 4.26 -6.53 14.97
N THR A 75 3.57 -6.87 13.88
CA THR A 75 2.71 -8.05 13.83
C THR A 75 3.52 -9.34 13.87
N THR A 76 4.65 -9.38 13.15
CA THR A 76 5.59 -10.51 13.16
C THR A 76 6.12 -10.75 14.57
N ARG A 77 6.58 -9.69 15.24
CA ARG A 77 7.07 -9.73 16.62
C ARG A 77 5.98 -10.18 17.60
N LYS A 78 4.75 -9.67 17.46
CA LYS A 78 3.62 -10.07 18.30
C LYS A 78 3.30 -11.57 18.17
N LEU A 79 3.24 -12.09 16.94
CA LEU A 79 2.97 -13.51 16.70
C LEU A 79 4.08 -14.40 17.26
N LEU A 80 5.35 -14.02 17.07
CA LEU A 80 6.49 -14.73 17.65
C LEU A 80 6.46 -14.73 19.19
N GLN A 81 6.18 -13.58 19.81
CA GLN A 81 6.01 -13.47 21.28
C GLN A 81 4.85 -14.31 21.81
N SER A 82 3.82 -14.53 20.99
CA SER A 82 2.68 -15.38 21.32
C SER A 82 2.94 -16.87 21.03
N GLY A 83 4.17 -17.26 20.68
CA GLY A 83 4.52 -18.64 20.31
C GLY A 83 3.93 -19.10 18.97
N LYS A 84 3.39 -18.17 18.17
CA LYS A 84 2.76 -18.44 16.87
C LYS A 84 3.76 -18.23 15.73
N LYS A 85 3.48 -18.88 14.60
CA LYS A 85 4.34 -18.83 13.40
C LYS A 85 3.90 -17.66 12.49
N PRO A 86 4.73 -16.62 12.26
CA PRO A 86 4.35 -15.43 11.49
C PRO A 86 4.45 -15.63 9.96
N LEU A 87 4.11 -16.82 9.45
CA LEU A 87 4.25 -17.11 8.02
C LEU A 87 3.18 -16.34 7.23
N GLY A 88 3.61 -15.50 6.28
CA GLY A 88 2.72 -14.78 5.35
C GLY A 88 2.14 -13.45 5.86
N VAL A 89 2.59 -12.93 7.00
CA VAL A 89 2.15 -11.62 7.54
C VAL A 89 2.29 -10.51 6.48
N GLY A 90 3.48 -10.38 5.91
CA GLY A 90 3.74 -9.40 4.84
C GLY A 90 2.94 -9.67 3.57
N PHE A 91 2.80 -10.94 3.17
CA PHE A 91 2.00 -11.30 1.99
C PHE A 91 0.55 -10.85 2.11
N PHE A 92 -0.14 -11.19 3.21
CA PHE A 92 -1.54 -10.83 3.39
C PHE A 92 -1.71 -9.31 3.53
N PHE A 93 -0.80 -8.64 4.22
CA PHE A 93 -0.78 -7.18 4.30
C PHE A 93 -0.67 -6.53 2.91
N SER A 94 0.36 -6.88 2.14
CA SER A 94 0.56 -6.35 0.79
C SER A 94 -0.61 -6.69 -0.13
N LEU A 95 -1.16 -7.91 -0.05
CA LEU A 95 -2.31 -8.32 -0.87
C LEU A 95 -3.56 -7.48 -0.55
N GLY A 96 -3.83 -7.20 0.72
CA GLY A 96 -4.90 -6.31 1.15
C GLY A 96 -4.71 -4.89 0.60
N HIS A 97 -3.52 -4.33 0.78
CA HIS A 97 -3.17 -2.99 0.31
C HIS A 97 -3.30 -2.87 -1.21
N SER A 98 -2.69 -3.80 -1.96
CA SER A 98 -2.77 -3.86 -3.41
C SER A 98 -4.21 -4.04 -3.92
N THR A 99 -5.09 -4.71 -3.16
CA THR A 99 -6.50 -4.85 -3.54
C THR A 99 -7.19 -3.49 -3.61
N VAL A 100 -7.04 -2.65 -2.58
CA VAL A 100 -7.60 -1.30 -2.59
C VAL A 100 -7.02 -0.44 -3.70
N VAL A 101 -5.69 -0.44 -3.84
CA VAL A 101 -5.03 0.35 -4.87
C VAL A 101 -5.51 -0.05 -6.27
N PHE A 102 -5.66 -1.36 -6.53
CA PHE A 102 -6.21 -1.86 -7.78
C PHE A 102 -7.67 -1.43 -8.00
N LEU A 103 -8.52 -1.54 -6.98
CA LEU A 103 -9.93 -1.12 -7.07
C LEU A 103 -10.06 0.38 -7.34
N ILE A 104 -9.27 1.21 -6.66
CA ILE A 104 -9.25 2.67 -6.87
C ILE A 104 -8.76 2.98 -8.29
N ALA A 105 -7.71 2.31 -8.78
CA ALA A 105 -7.19 2.51 -10.13
C ALA A 105 -8.23 2.13 -11.21
N VAL A 106 -8.94 1.01 -11.03
CA VAL A 106 -10.03 0.59 -11.92
C VAL A 106 -11.19 1.57 -11.88
N ALA A 107 -11.64 1.97 -10.69
CA ALA A 107 -12.73 2.92 -10.51
C ALA A 107 -12.40 4.28 -11.16
N LEU A 108 -11.17 4.77 -10.98
CA LEU A 108 -10.69 5.99 -11.61
C LEU A 108 -10.64 5.85 -13.13
N GLY A 109 -10.12 4.74 -13.66
CA GLY A 109 -10.10 4.47 -15.10
C GLY A 109 -11.49 4.44 -15.72
N LEU A 110 -12.46 3.82 -15.04
CA LEU A 110 -13.86 3.84 -15.44
C LEU A 110 -14.46 5.25 -15.37
N ALA A 111 -14.25 5.98 -14.27
CA ALA A 111 -14.75 7.35 -14.12
C ALA A 111 -14.22 8.28 -15.22
N VAL A 112 -12.92 8.22 -15.52
CA VAL A 112 -12.30 8.99 -16.61
C VAL A 112 -12.90 8.59 -17.95
N ARG A 113 -13.07 7.29 -18.23
CA ARG A 113 -13.70 6.83 -19.47
C ARG A 113 -15.14 7.35 -19.58
N TRP A 114 -15.92 7.29 -18.52
CA TRP A 114 -17.30 7.78 -18.48
C TRP A 114 -17.38 9.29 -18.77
N ILE A 115 -16.50 10.08 -18.15
CA ILE A 115 -16.44 11.53 -18.39
C ILE A 115 -16.04 11.81 -19.83
N VAL A 116 -15.00 11.14 -20.34
CA VAL A 116 -14.52 11.34 -21.72
C VAL A 116 -15.59 10.91 -22.74
N GLN A 117 -16.25 9.77 -22.55
CA GLN A 117 -17.26 9.27 -23.48
C GLN A 117 -18.58 10.07 -23.41
N GLY A 118 -19.01 10.47 -22.22
CA GLY A 118 -20.23 11.27 -22.02
C GLY A 118 -20.12 12.72 -22.48
N VAL A 119 -18.90 13.27 -22.56
CA VAL A 119 -18.67 14.67 -22.98
C VAL A 119 -18.22 14.78 -24.43
N VAL A 120 -17.54 13.77 -24.99
CA VAL A 120 -16.95 13.82 -26.35
C VAL A 120 -17.87 13.28 -27.45
N ALA A 121 -18.91 12.49 -27.12
CA ALA A 121 -19.76 11.87 -28.14
C ALA A 121 -20.78 12.85 -28.79
N ASP A 122 -21.20 13.92 -28.12
CA ASP A 122 -22.38 14.68 -28.54
C ASP A 122 -22.16 16.09 -29.11
N SER A 123 -20.96 16.70 -29.08
CA SER A 123 -20.70 17.92 -29.90
C SER A 123 -19.22 18.34 -29.98
N GLY A 124 -18.81 18.82 -31.16
CA GLY A 124 -17.44 19.27 -31.47
C GLY A 124 -16.94 20.52 -30.74
N GLU A 125 -17.81 21.28 -30.06
CA GLU A 125 -17.42 22.44 -29.22
C GLU A 125 -17.09 22.05 -27.76
N LEU A 126 -17.56 20.89 -27.29
CA LEU A 126 -17.37 20.45 -25.89
C LEU A 126 -15.99 19.85 -25.59
N ARG A 127 -15.12 19.68 -26.59
CA ARG A 127 -13.76 19.14 -26.41
C ARG A 127 -12.84 20.09 -25.64
N SER A 128 -13.06 21.41 -25.76
CA SER A 128 -12.34 22.43 -24.98
C SER A 128 -12.89 22.56 -23.55
N ILE A 129 -14.21 22.45 -23.38
CA ILE A 129 -14.89 22.56 -22.08
C ILE A 129 -14.67 21.29 -21.23
N GLY A 130 -14.74 20.10 -21.82
CA GLY A 130 -14.42 18.84 -21.13
C GLY A 130 -12.95 18.75 -20.72
N GLY A 131 -12.05 19.26 -21.56
CA GLY A 131 -10.64 19.44 -21.22
C GLY A 131 -10.45 20.43 -20.06
N ALA A 132 -11.09 21.60 -20.12
CA ALA A 132 -11.00 22.62 -19.07
C ALA A 132 -11.61 22.15 -17.73
N ILE A 133 -12.77 21.49 -17.75
CA ILE A 133 -13.39 20.91 -16.56
C ILE A 133 -12.51 19.78 -16.01
N GLY A 134 -11.97 18.91 -16.86
CA GLY A 134 -11.02 17.87 -16.46
C GLY A 134 -9.77 18.45 -15.80
N THR A 135 -9.19 19.52 -16.34
CA THR A 135 -8.05 20.23 -15.76
C THR A 135 -8.40 20.93 -14.45
N VAL A 136 -9.57 21.54 -14.32
CA VAL A 136 -10.00 22.21 -13.09
C VAL A 136 -10.32 21.21 -11.99
N VAL A 137 -10.99 20.10 -12.31
CA VAL A 137 -11.32 19.03 -11.35
C VAL A 137 -10.04 18.28 -10.93
N SER A 138 -9.18 17.92 -11.89
CA SER A 138 -7.89 17.26 -11.60
C SER A 138 -6.94 18.19 -10.85
N GLY A 139 -6.82 19.45 -11.29
CA GLY A 139 -6.03 20.47 -10.61
C GLY A 139 -6.53 20.78 -9.20
N GLY A 140 -7.84 20.88 -9.01
CA GLY A 140 -8.47 21.05 -7.70
C GLY A 140 -8.23 19.84 -6.79
N PHE A 141 -8.34 18.63 -7.32
CA PHE A 141 -8.03 17.40 -6.59
C PHE A 141 -6.55 17.33 -6.18
N LEU A 142 -5.63 17.67 -7.08
CA LEU A 142 -4.19 17.71 -6.79
C LEU A 142 -3.84 18.77 -5.75
N VAL A 143 -4.46 19.95 -5.82
CA VAL A 143 -4.29 21.01 -4.81
C VAL A 143 -4.84 20.55 -3.46
N LEU A 144 -6.00 19.88 -3.44
CA LEU A 144 -6.60 19.35 -2.21
C LEU A 144 -5.70 18.31 -1.54
N ILE A 145 -5.22 17.32 -2.30
CA ILE A 145 -4.29 16.31 -1.79
C ILE A 145 -2.96 16.95 -1.38
N GLY A 146 -2.48 17.95 -2.12
CA GLY A 146 -1.28 18.73 -1.76
C GLY A 146 -1.43 19.46 -0.41
N ILE A 147 -2.59 20.07 -0.15
CA ILE A 147 -2.89 20.72 1.13
C ILE A 147 -2.95 19.70 2.26
N LEU A 148 -3.64 18.57 2.05
CA LEU A 148 -3.71 17.51 3.07
C LEU A 148 -2.32 16.96 3.40
N ASN A 149 -1.48 16.71 2.39
CA ASN A 149 -0.09 16.29 2.59
C ASN A 149 0.74 17.35 3.30
N LEU A 150 0.51 18.64 3.03
CA LEU A 150 1.19 19.73 3.73
C LEU A 150 0.77 19.77 5.22
N LEU A 151 -0.50 19.57 5.54
CA LEU A 151 -0.97 19.51 6.93
C LEU A 151 -0.35 18.34 7.68
N VAL A 152 -0.32 17.15 7.07
CA VAL A 152 0.36 15.97 7.63
C VAL A 152 1.85 16.25 7.86
N LEU A 153 2.53 16.88 6.89
CA LEU A 153 3.93 17.25 7.02
C LEU A 153 4.16 18.23 8.19
N LEU A 154 3.29 19.23 8.36
CA LEU A 154 3.39 20.18 9.47
C LEU A 154 3.21 19.50 10.83
N ASP A 155 2.30 18.53 10.93
CA ASP A 155 2.12 17.73 12.14
C ASP A 155 3.35 16.85 12.42
N ILE A 156 3.91 16.19 11.41
CA ILE A 156 5.15 15.41 11.56
C ILE A 156 6.31 16.32 12.01
N ILE A 157 6.46 17.51 11.41
CA ILE A 157 7.50 18.47 11.80
C ILE A 157 7.30 18.97 13.23
N ARG A 158 6.05 19.20 13.66
CA ARG A 158 5.72 19.59 15.03
C ARG A 158 6.17 18.51 16.02
N VAL A 159 5.81 17.24 15.76
CA VAL A 159 6.21 16.09 16.57
C VAL A 159 7.74 15.92 16.59
N TYR A 160 8.40 16.02 15.43
CA TYR A 160 9.85 15.90 15.31
C TYR A 160 10.62 17.00 16.05
N ARG A 161 10.19 18.26 15.91
CA ARG A 161 10.78 19.40 16.64
C ARG A 161 10.57 19.28 18.14
N GLY A 162 9.44 18.72 18.52
CA GLY A 162 9.18 18.25 19.86
C GLY A 162 10.29 17.33 20.36
N MET A 163 10.43 16.16 19.73
CA MET A 163 11.42 15.14 20.13
C MET A 163 12.86 15.69 20.25
N ARG A 164 13.25 16.63 19.39
CA ARG A 164 14.59 17.26 19.43
C ARG A 164 14.83 18.23 20.59
N ARG A 165 13.79 18.75 21.25
CA ARG A 165 13.93 19.70 22.37
C ARG A 165 14.16 19.04 23.73
N GLY A 166 14.19 17.71 23.79
CA GLY A 166 14.57 16.97 25.00
C GLY A 166 13.48 16.90 26.09
N ASP A 167 12.30 17.43 25.83
CA ASP A 167 11.17 17.49 26.78
C ASP A 167 10.11 16.41 26.47
N TYR A 168 10.56 15.17 26.19
CA TYR A 168 9.69 14.14 25.60
C TYR A 168 9.72 12.84 26.40
N ASP A 169 8.68 12.66 27.20
CA ASP A 169 8.37 11.44 27.94
C ASP A 169 7.86 10.36 26.97
N SER A 170 8.55 9.23 26.90
CA SER A 170 8.20 8.06 26.09
C SER A 170 6.74 7.61 26.30
N ALA A 171 6.21 7.81 27.51
CA ALA A 171 4.84 7.46 27.86
C ALA A 171 3.79 8.47 27.36
N ALA A 172 4.16 9.73 27.15
CA ALA A 172 3.31 10.75 26.53
C ALA A 172 3.24 10.55 25.01
N LEU A 173 4.35 10.15 24.38
CA LEU A 173 4.43 9.84 22.96
C LEU A 173 3.50 8.68 22.58
N GLU A 174 3.43 7.62 23.39
CA GLU A 174 2.51 6.50 23.13
C GLU A 174 1.05 6.91 23.27
N ARG A 175 0.72 7.85 24.18
CA ARG A 175 -0.63 8.43 24.35
C ARG A 175 -1.00 9.42 23.26
N GLU A 176 -0.05 10.20 22.76
CA GLU A 176 -0.29 11.22 21.74
C GLU A 176 -0.26 10.61 20.33
N LEU A 177 0.58 9.59 20.09
CA LEU A 177 0.51 8.73 18.90
C LEU A 177 -0.74 7.84 18.91
N THR A 178 -1.25 7.38 20.06
CA THR A 178 -2.59 6.74 20.12
C THR A 178 -3.75 7.74 20.07
N ALA A 179 -3.52 9.02 20.36
CA ALA A 179 -4.52 10.10 20.26
C ALA A 179 -4.57 10.77 18.88
N GLY A 180 -3.59 10.50 18.01
CA GLY A 180 -3.58 10.90 16.60
C GLY A 180 -4.66 10.17 15.80
N GLY A 181 -5.91 10.64 15.88
CA GLY A 181 -6.97 10.34 14.94
C GLY A 181 -7.87 9.13 15.23
N LEU A 182 -9.06 9.19 14.64
CA LEU A 182 -10.11 8.17 14.65
C LEU A 182 -9.59 6.81 14.12
N MET A 183 -8.65 6.88 13.15
CA MET A 183 -7.94 5.75 12.58
C MET A 183 -7.13 4.98 13.63
N THR A 184 -6.33 5.64 14.46
CA THR A 184 -5.41 4.96 15.39
C THR A 184 -6.13 4.27 16.55
N ARG A 185 -7.28 4.81 16.97
CA ARG A 185 -8.20 4.12 17.91
C ARG A 185 -8.86 2.88 17.31
N LEU A 186 -9.20 2.92 16.02
CA LEU A 186 -9.78 1.80 15.30
C LEU A 186 -8.73 0.71 15.04
N PHE A 187 -7.54 1.11 14.56
CA PHE A 187 -6.41 0.22 14.29
C PHE A 187 -5.82 -0.38 15.57
N GLY A 188 -5.66 0.37 16.66
CA GLY A 188 -5.08 -0.14 17.91
C GLY A 188 -5.91 -1.23 18.59
N ARG A 189 -7.22 -1.32 18.31
CA ARG A 189 -8.06 -2.47 18.69
C ARG A 189 -7.92 -3.62 17.69
N LEU A 190 -7.85 -3.32 16.39
CA LEU A 190 -7.72 -4.33 15.34
C LEU A 190 -6.39 -5.09 15.43
N PHE A 191 -5.27 -4.40 15.69
CA PHE A 191 -3.96 -5.00 15.93
C PHE A 191 -3.93 -5.90 17.18
N ARG A 192 -4.76 -5.61 18.19
CA ARG A 192 -4.88 -6.43 19.41
C ARG A 192 -5.51 -7.80 19.15
N VAL A 193 -6.38 -7.90 18.15
CA VAL A 193 -7.10 -9.14 17.76
C VAL A 193 -6.29 -10.02 16.79
N ILE A 194 -5.13 -9.55 16.32
CA ILE A 194 -4.30 -10.35 15.41
C ILE A 194 -3.71 -11.55 16.13
N GLU A 195 -4.18 -12.71 15.70
CA GLU A 195 -3.85 -14.04 16.16
C GLU A 195 -3.32 -14.92 15.03
N HIS A 196 -3.55 -14.54 13.77
CA HIS A 196 -3.17 -15.28 12.57
C HIS A 196 -2.69 -14.32 11.47
N SER A 197 -1.72 -14.76 10.66
CA SER A 197 -1.14 -13.94 9.59
C SER A 197 -2.15 -13.43 8.56
N TRP A 198 -3.23 -14.16 8.30
CA TRP A 198 -4.25 -13.75 7.31
C TRP A 198 -5.03 -12.49 7.72
N GLN A 199 -5.11 -12.20 9.02
CA GLN A 199 -5.79 -11.01 9.55
C GLN A 199 -5.06 -9.71 9.20
N MET A 200 -3.85 -9.80 8.64
CA MET A 200 -3.19 -8.65 8.05
C MET A 200 -3.81 -8.19 6.72
N TYR A 201 -4.62 -9.01 6.05
CA TYR A 201 -5.33 -8.60 4.84
C TYR A 201 -6.24 -7.38 5.04
N PRO A 202 -7.21 -7.39 5.99
CA PRO A 202 -8.04 -6.21 6.24
C PRO A 202 -7.23 -5.01 6.76
N ILE A 203 -6.14 -5.25 7.50
CA ILE A 203 -5.22 -4.18 7.93
C ILE A 203 -4.59 -3.50 6.72
N GLY A 204 -4.03 -4.30 5.80
CA GLY A 204 -3.42 -3.80 4.56
C GLY A 204 -4.43 -3.08 3.68
N PHE A 205 -5.64 -3.61 3.55
CA PHE A 205 -6.74 -2.97 2.82
C PHE A 205 -7.03 -1.57 3.38
N LEU A 206 -7.21 -1.46 4.70
CA LEU A 206 -7.47 -0.18 5.35
C LEU A 206 -6.28 0.79 5.25
N PHE A 207 -5.04 0.27 5.30
CA PHE A 207 -3.83 1.05 5.04
C PHE A 207 -3.81 1.63 3.62
N GLY A 208 -4.35 0.92 2.64
CA GLY A 208 -4.46 1.43 1.27
C GLY A 208 -5.50 2.55 1.08
N LEU A 209 -6.37 2.78 2.07
CA LEU A 209 -7.34 3.89 2.04
C LEU A 209 -6.80 5.17 2.69
N GLY A 210 -5.72 5.08 3.47
CA GLY A 210 -5.14 6.15 4.27
C GLY A 210 -3.90 6.78 3.65
#